data_AF-A0A661RWT7-F1
#
_entry.id   AF-A0A661RWT7-F1
#
_cell.length_a   1.000
_cell.length_b   1.000
_cell.length_c   1.000
_cell.angle_alpha   90.00
_cell.angle_beta   90.00
_cell.angle_gamma   90.00
#
_symmetry.space_group_name_H-M   'P 1'
#
loop_
_entity.id
_entity.type
_entity.pdbx_description
1 polymer ?
#
loop_
_entity_poly.entity_id
_entity_poly.type
_entity_poly.pdbx_seq_one_letter_code
_entity_poly.pdbx_strand_id
1 'polypeptide(L)'
;LRPFDLIEAYRLEMAHKLVPGRTKNMAAFWKETLTDELNKDLKVGEPIISVASQEYMKALNLNKLNGPVISPVFKEQHVNGTYKTVGVHSKKARGELVRYVLVNKAQTPRDLMGFNAMGWRPAEEVPVEGPWLFTRPVTT
;
A
#
# COMPACT_ATOMS: atom_id res chain seq x y z
N LEU A 1 -11.51 5.08 8.13
CA LEU A 1 -11.39 6.44 7.60
C LEU A 1 -11.51 6.38 6.08
N ARG A 2 -12.66 6.78 5.58
CA ARG A 2 -12.94 7.05 4.17
C ARG A 2 -12.45 8.46 3.83
N PRO A 3 -12.28 8.80 2.55
CA PRO A 3 -11.72 10.09 2.13
C PRO A 3 -12.42 11.34 2.69
N PHE A 4 -13.70 11.25 3.07
CA PHE A 4 -14.52 12.36 3.56
C PHE A 4 -14.95 12.20 5.03
N ASP A 5 -14.41 11.22 5.76
CA ASP A 5 -14.70 11.11 7.19
C ASP A 5 -14.07 12.30 7.94
N LEU A 6 -14.81 12.86 8.90
CA LEU A 6 -14.28 13.88 9.81
C LEU A 6 -13.24 13.25 10.74
N ILE A 7 -12.18 14.01 11.04
CA ILE A 7 -11.12 13.58 11.94
C ILE A 7 -10.55 14.76 12.71
N GLU A 8 -10.32 14.55 14.00
CA GLU A 8 -9.65 15.50 14.88
C GLU A 8 -8.13 15.35 14.78
N ALA A 9 -7.39 16.43 15.06
CA ALA A 9 -5.94 16.36 15.08
C ALA A 9 -5.45 15.40 16.18
N TYR A 10 -4.65 14.40 15.80
CA TYR A 10 -4.11 13.40 16.71
C TYR A 10 -2.72 12.94 16.28
N ARG A 11 -1.99 12.31 17.20
CA ARG A 11 -0.73 11.61 16.90
C ARG A 11 -0.69 10.27 17.63
N LEU A 12 -1.06 9.21 16.93
CA LEU A 12 -1.02 7.84 17.44
C LEU A 12 -0.65 6.88 16.31
N GLU A 13 0.60 6.40 16.33
CA GLU A 13 1.13 5.49 15.30
C GLU A 13 0.83 4.02 15.64
N MET A 14 0.79 3.16 14.62
CA MET A 14 0.46 1.74 14.78
C MET A 14 1.52 0.94 15.56
N ALA A 15 2.77 1.38 15.55
CA ALA A 15 3.84 0.81 16.35
C ALA A 15 3.81 1.25 17.83
N HIS A 16 2.93 2.17 18.22
CA HIS A 16 2.89 2.67 19.59
C HIS A 16 2.51 1.55 20.57
N LYS A 17 3.25 1.50 21.70
CA LYS A 17 3.12 0.46 22.73
C LYS A 17 2.06 0.77 23.79
N LEU A 18 1.65 2.04 23.90
CA LEU A 18 0.58 2.44 24.80
C LEU A 18 -0.74 1.90 24.23
N VAL A 19 -1.20 0.79 24.81
CA VAL A 19 -2.40 0.11 24.35
C VAL A 19 -3.32 -0.25 25.50
N PRO A 20 -4.64 -0.18 25.32
CA PRO A 20 -5.57 -0.73 26.30
C PRO A 20 -5.42 -2.25 26.42
N GLY A 21 -5.47 -2.76 27.65
CA GLY A 21 -5.53 -4.19 27.94
C GLY A 21 -4.19 -4.93 27.79
N ARG A 22 -4.24 -6.17 27.28
CA ARG A 22 -3.10 -7.12 27.22
C ARG A 22 -2.46 -7.25 25.84
N THR A 23 -2.72 -6.32 24.93
CA THR A 23 -2.17 -6.37 23.57
C THR A 23 -0.75 -5.83 23.54
N LYS A 24 0.04 -6.16 22.51
CA LYS A 24 1.46 -5.79 22.43
C LYS A 24 1.72 -4.39 21.82
N ASN A 25 0.82 -3.93 20.94
CA ASN A 25 0.91 -2.67 20.21
C ASN A 25 -0.43 -2.36 19.52
N MET A 26 -0.58 -1.14 19.02
CA MET A 26 -1.82 -0.68 18.36
C MET A 26 -2.22 -1.54 17.17
N ALA A 27 -1.25 -1.98 16.35
CA ALA A 27 -1.54 -2.89 15.25
C ALA A 27 -2.20 -4.20 15.72
N ALA A 28 -1.77 -4.78 16.85
CA ALA A 28 -2.38 -5.99 17.40
C ALA A 28 -3.76 -5.73 18.00
N PHE A 29 -3.94 -4.59 18.66
CA PHE A 29 -5.22 -4.18 19.24
C PHE A 29 -6.31 -4.04 18.16
N TRP A 30 -5.99 -3.38 17.04
CA TRP A 30 -6.94 -3.09 15.98
C TRP A 30 -7.12 -4.20 14.94
N LYS A 31 -6.29 -5.25 14.98
CA LYS A 31 -6.16 -6.21 13.88
C LYS A 31 -7.48 -6.81 13.40
N GLU A 32 -8.25 -7.38 14.31
CA GLU A 32 -9.51 -8.05 13.95
C GLU A 32 -10.55 -7.02 13.51
N THR A 33 -10.74 -5.95 14.29
CA THR A 33 -11.70 -4.88 13.98
C THR A 33 -11.47 -4.25 12.60
N LEU A 34 -10.23 -3.89 12.25
CA LEU A 34 -9.93 -3.28 10.95
C LEU A 34 -10.08 -4.27 9.78
N THR A 35 -9.77 -5.53 10.01
CA THR A 35 -9.94 -6.57 8.98
C THR A 35 -11.41 -6.79 8.70
N ASP A 36 -12.22 -6.92 9.75
CA ASP A 36 -13.67 -7.12 9.63
C ASP A 36 -14.34 -5.91 8.99
N GLU A 37 -13.93 -4.70 9.35
CA GLU A 37 -14.47 -3.48 8.74
C GLU A 37 -14.13 -3.37 7.26
N LEU A 38 -12.86 -3.63 6.88
CA LEU A 38 -12.46 -3.62 5.48
C LEU A 38 -13.22 -4.68 4.66
N ASN A 39 -13.48 -5.85 5.24
CA ASN A 39 -14.25 -6.90 4.58
C ASN A 39 -15.71 -6.54 4.30
N LYS A 40 -16.32 -5.63 5.08
CA LYS A 40 -17.69 -5.14 4.81
C LYS A 40 -17.76 -4.28 3.56
N ASP A 41 -16.68 -3.56 3.25
CA ASP A 41 -16.59 -2.69 2.07
C ASP A 41 -16.20 -3.45 0.79
N LEU A 42 -15.72 -4.69 0.93
CA LEU A 42 -15.20 -5.49 -0.18
C LEU A 42 -16.22 -6.51 -0.68
N LYS A 43 -16.35 -6.64 -2.01
CA LYS A 43 -16.95 -7.82 -2.62
C LYS A 43 -15.97 -8.99 -2.52
N VAL A 44 -16.51 -10.21 -2.39
CA VAL A 44 -15.68 -11.43 -2.40
C VAL A 44 -14.90 -11.51 -3.71
N GLY A 45 -13.58 -11.68 -3.60
CA GLY A 45 -12.65 -11.73 -4.72
C GLY A 45 -12.18 -10.36 -5.24
N GLU A 46 -12.69 -9.25 -4.71
CA GLU A 46 -12.30 -7.90 -5.12
C GLU A 46 -10.84 -7.61 -4.75
N PRO A 47 -9.98 -7.22 -5.71
CA PRO A 47 -8.56 -7.02 -5.43
C PRO A 47 -8.31 -5.76 -4.60
N ILE A 48 -7.44 -5.88 -3.60
CA ILE A 48 -7.03 -4.79 -2.72
C ILE A 48 -5.64 -4.32 -3.13
N ILE A 49 -5.52 -3.08 -3.59
CA ILE A 49 -4.22 -2.46 -3.87
C ILE A 49 -3.66 -1.84 -2.58
N SER A 50 -2.68 -2.49 -1.98
CA SER A 50 -2.00 -2.00 -0.78
C SER A 50 -0.89 -1.01 -1.13
N VAL A 51 -1.18 0.27 -0.94
CA VAL A 51 -0.18 1.36 -0.98
C VAL A 51 0.25 1.83 0.42
N ALA A 52 -0.18 1.13 1.47
CA ALA A 52 0.16 1.45 2.85
C ALA A 52 1.62 1.10 3.18
N SER A 53 2.12 1.61 4.30
CA SER A 53 3.39 1.14 4.85
C SER A 53 3.23 -0.24 5.47
N GLN A 54 4.34 -0.99 5.58
CA GLN A 54 4.34 -2.30 6.24
C GLN A 54 3.93 -2.21 7.72
N GLU A 55 4.10 -1.05 8.35
CA GLU A 55 3.66 -0.83 9.73
C GLU A 55 2.14 -0.83 9.83
N TYR A 56 1.45 -0.12 8.93
CA TYR A 56 -0.01 -0.06 8.92
C TYR A 56 -0.63 -1.38 8.42
N MET A 57 0.01 -2.06 7.47
CA MET A 57 -0.45 -3.38 7.00
C MET A 57 -0.42 -4.46 8.09
N LYS A 58 0.43 -4.33 9.13
CA LYS A 58 0.42 -5.24 10.27
C LYS A 58 -0.85 -5.16 11.11
N ALA A 59 -1.63 -4.09 10.97
CA ALA A 59 -2.93 -3.90 11.60
C ALA A 59 -4.07 -4.61 10.84
N LEU A 60 -3.76 -5.37 9.80
CA LEU A 60 -4.71 -6.22 9.09
C LEU A 60 -4.30 -7.70 9.19
N ASN A 61 -5.28 -8.58 9.12
CA ASN A 61 -5.09 -10.01 8.98
C ASN A 61 -5.30 -10.40 7.51
N LEU A 62 -4.21 -10.39 6.72
CA LEU A 62 -4.28 -10.59 5.26
C LEU A 62 -4.90 -11.93 4.86
N ASN A 63 -4.77 -12.96 5.71
CA ASN A 63 -5.32 -14.29 5.46
C ASN A 63 -6.85 -14.35 5.66
N LYS A 64 -7.45 -13.33 6.28
CA LYS A 64 -8.89 -13.22 6.51
C LYS A 64 -9.57 -12.21 5.58
N LEU A 65 -8.82 -11.56 4.68
CA LEU A 65 -9.41 -10.61 3.75
C LEU A 65 -10.17 -11.35 2.64
N ASN A 66 -11.31 -10.80 2.25
CA ASN A 66 -12.21 -11.37 1.24
C ASN A 66 -11.65 -11.33 -0.19
N GLY A 67 -10.51 -10.70 -0.42
CA GLY A 67 -9.93 -10.49 -1.74
C GLY A 67 -8.39 -10.49 -1.73
N PRO A 68 -7.77 -10.67 -2.90
CA PRO A 68 -6.32 -10.75 -3.02
C PRO A 68 -5.67 -9.39 -2.77
N VAL A 69 -4.57 -9.38 -2.00
CA VAL A 69 -3.81 -8.17 -1.71
C VAL A 69 -2.64 -8.05 -2.68
N ILE A 70 -2.66 -7.00 -3.49
CA ILE A 70 -1.58 -6.65 -4.42
C ILE A 70 -0.80 -5.49 -3.82
N SER A 71 0.52 -5.66 -3.68
CA SER A 71 1.38 -4.65 -3.07
C SER A 71 2.42 -4.15 -4.08
N PRO A 72 2.17 -2.98 -4.73
CA PRO A 72 3.16 -2.30 -5.53
C PRO A 72 4.42 -1.97 -4.72
N VAL A 73 5.59 -2.27 -5.28
CA VAL A 73 6.90 -2.01 -4.67
C VAL A 73 7.67 -1.05 -5.56
N PHE A 74 8.15 0.04 -4.98
CA PHE A 74 8.91 1.07 -5.67
C PHE A 74 10.40 0.92 -5.32
N LYS A 75 11.26 0.77 -6.34
CA LYS A 75 12.72 0.69 -6.20
C LYS A 75 13.45 1.56 -7.20
N GLU A 76 14.41 2.34 -6.74
CA GLU A 76 15.30 3.12 -7.61
C GLU A 76 16.46 2.27 -8.09
N GLN A 77 16.77 2.42 -9.38
CA GLN A 77 17.95 1.83 -10.00
C GLN A 77 19.13 2.79 -9.81
N HIS A 78 20.08 2.38 -8.99
CA HIS A 78 21.33 3.10 -8.77
C HIS A 78 22.33 2.85 -9.91
N VAL A 79 23.31 3.74 -10.05
CA VAL A 79 24.37 3.69 -11.07
C VAL A 79 25.14 2.36 -11.05
N ASN A 80 25.26 1.73 -9.88
CA ASN A 80 25.89 0.41 -9.72
C ASN A 80 24.98 -0.78 -10.13
N GLY A 81 23.83 -0.52 -10.76
CA GLY A 81 22.87 -1.54 -11.20
C GLY A 81 21.95 -2.08 -10.09
N THR A 82 22.12 -1.65 -8.83
CA THR A 82 21.29 -2.17 -7.72
C THR A 82 19.95 -1.45 -7.60
N TYR A 83 18.92 -2.18 -7.18
CA TYR A 83 17.58 -1.64 -6.94
C TYR A 83 17.30 -1.46 -5.45
N LYS A 84 17.03 -0.23 -5.00
CA LYS A 84 16.79 0.07 -3.59
C LYS A 84 15.52 0.89 -3.37
N THR A 85 14.81 0.59 -2.30
CA THR A 85 13.66 1.40 -1.87
C THR A 85 14.16 2.65 -1.14
N VAL A 86 13.95 3.81 -1.75
CA VAL A 86 14.17 5.11 -1.08
C VAL A 86 12.86 5.55 -0.44
N GLY A 87 12.82 5.65 0.89
CA GLY A 87 11.57 5.79 1.65
C GLY A 87 10.75 7.03 1.29
N VAL A 88 11.39 8.20 1.13
CA VAL A 88 10.72 9.45 0.74
C VAL A 88 10.09 9.32 -0.65
N HIS A 89 10.84 8.77 -1.60
CA HIS A 89 10.39 8.63 -2.98
C HIS A 89 9.29 7.57 -3.12
N SER A 90 9.41 6.46 -2.39
CA SER A 90 8.40 5.41 -2.36
C SER A 90 7.08 5.90 -1.74
N LYS A 91 7.14 6.74 -0.71
CA LYS A 91 5.96 7.40 -0.12
C LYS A 91 5.27 8.33 -1.12
N LYS A 92 6.04 9.16 -1.85
CA LYS A 92 5.50 10.02 -2.91
C LYS A 92 4.88 9.19 -4.05
N ALA A 93 5.56 8.13 -4.48
CA ALA A 93 5.10 7.25 -5.55
C ALA A 93 3.76 6.57 -5.22
N ARG A 94 3.56 6.13 -3.97
CA ARG A 94 2.28 5.57 -3.50
C ARG A 94 1.13 6.56 -3.64
N GLY A 95 1.33 7.82 -3.25
CA GLY A 95 0.34 8.87 -3.42
C GLY A 95 0.02 9.14 -4.89
N GLU A 96 1.05 9.24 -5.74
CA GLU A 96 0.86 9.42 -7.19
C GLU A 96 0.18 8.23 -7.85
N LEU A 97 0.43 7.00 -7.39
CA LEU A 97 -0.27 5.82 -7.90
C LEU A 97 -1.76 5.87 -7.57
N VAL A 98 -2.14 6.27 -6.34
CA VAL A 98 -3.54 6.49 -5.98
C VAL A 98 -4.16 7.57 -6.85
N ARG A 99 -3.47 8.70 -7.04
CA ARG A 99 -3.93 9.78 -7.93
C ARG A 99 -4.14 9.27 -9.36
N TYR A 100 -3.19 8.50 -9.89
CA TYR A 100 -3.28 7.90 -11.21
C TYR A 100 -4.50 7.00 -11.35
N VAL A 101 -4.74 6.10 -10.39
CA VAL A 101 -5.90 5.19 -10.38
C VAL A 101 -7.20 5.98 -10.43
N LEU A 102 -7.32 7.03 -9.63
CA LEU A 102 -8.52 7.87 -9.57
C LEU A 102 -8.74 8.69 -10.86
N VAL A 103 -7.70 9.34 -11.37
CA VAL A 103 -7.78 10.20 -12.57
C VAL A 103 -8.07 9.39 -13.83
N ASN A 104 -7.41 8.25 -13.98
CA ASN A 104 -7.58 7.39 -15.16
C ASN A 104 -8.75 6.42 -15.03
N LYS A 105 -9.49 6.47 -13.90
CA LYS A 105 -10.60 5.57 -13.60
C LYS A 105 -10.23 4.09 -13.79
N ALA A 106 -9.03 3.71 -13.36
CA ALA A 106 -8.57 2.33 -13.44
C ALA A 106 -9.57 1.39 -12.75
N GLN A 107 -9.91 0.29 -13.41
CA GLN A 107 -10.92 -0.69 -12.97
C GLN A 107 -10.30 -2.03 -12.59
N THR A 108 -9.12 -2.35 -13.14
CA THR A 108 -8.44 -3.62 -12.89
C THR A 108 -7.05 -3.40 -12.31
N PRO A 109 -6.49 -4.37 -11.56
CA PRO A 109 -5.11 -4.29 -11.15
C PRO A 109 -4.15 -4.05 -12.32
N ARG A 110 -4.39 -4.68 -13.47
CA ARG A 110 -3.50 -4.56 -14.65
C ARG A 110 -3.40 -3.13 -15.19
N ASP A 111 -4.40 -2.30 -14.95
CA ASP A 111 -4.39 -0.88 -15.36
C ASP A 111 -3.27 -0.10 -14.65
N LEU A 112 -2.80 -0.56 -13.48
CA LEU A 112 -1.66 0.04 -12.78
C LEU A 112 -0.37 -0.02 -13.60
N MET A 113 -0.28 -0.90 -14.62
CA MET A 113 0.86 -0.97 -15.53
C MET A 113 0.95 0.25 -16.47
N GLY A 114 -0.08 1.08 -16.57
CA GLY A 114 0.02 2.36 -17.26
C GLY A 114 0.66 3.47 -16.40
N PHE A 115 0.96 3.23 -15.12
CA PHE A 115 1.52 4.24 -14.23
C PHE A 115 2.95 4.62 -14.63
N ASN A 116 3.15 5.91 -14.93
CA ASN A 116 4.44 6.44 -15.38
C ASN A 116 4.84 7.80 -14.76
N ALA A 117 4.23 8.20 -13.65
CA ALA A 117 4.50 9.49 -13.02
C ALA A 117 5.88 9.52 -12.34
N MET A 118 6.50 10.70 -12.25
CA MET A 118 7.76 10.93 -11.50
C MET A 118 8.93 10.03 -11.93
N GLY A 119 8.94 9.59 -13.20
CA GLY A 119 9.95 8.71 -13.78
C GLY A 119 9.81 7.24 -13.41
N TRP A 120 8.78 6.87 -12.63
CA TRP A 120 8.47 5.47 -12.35
C TRP A 120 7.93 4.78 -13.60
N ARG A 121 8.22 3.49 -13.73
CA ARG A 121 7.65 2.59 -14.74
C ARG A 121 7.46 1.22 -14.12
N PRO A 122 6.44 0.44 -14.52
CA PRO A 122 6.38 -0.95 -14.11
C PRO A 122 7.55 -1.75 -14.68
N ALA A 123 7.94 -2.82 -13.99
CA ALA A 123 8.78 -3.85 -14.60
C ALA A 123 8.04 -4.50 -15.78
N GLU A 124 8.79 -5.00 -16.76
CA GLU A 124 8.24 -5.60 -17.98
C GLU A 124 7.33 -6.79 -17.69
N GLU A 125 7.63 -7.56 -16.64
CA GLU A 125 6.86 -8.71 -16.22
C GLU A 125 6.14 -8.46 -14.90
N VAL A 126 4.82 -8.71 -14.91
CA VAL A 126 4.00 -8.76 -13.71
C VAL A 126 3.93 -10.22 -13.26
N PRO A 127 4.49 -10.56 -12.08
CA PRO A 127 4.46 -11.94 -11.64
C PRO A 127 3.04 -12.35 -11.25
N VAL A 128 2.73 -13.64 -11.45
CA VAL A 128 1.47 -14.25 -10.98
C VAL A 128 1.39 -14.18 -9.45
N GLU A 129 2.52 -14.39 -8.78
CA GLU A 129 2.67 -14.29 -7.33
C GLU A 129 3.84 -13.38 -6.97
N GLY A 130 3.67 -12.53 -5.96
CA GLY A 130 4.71 -11.64 -5.45
C GLY A 130 4.49 -10.16 -5.79
N PRO A 131 5.49 -9.31 -5.50
CA PRO A 131 5.32 -7.86 -5.57
C PRO A 131 5.30 -7.36 -7.01
N TRP A 132 4.42 -6.40 -7.27
CA TRP A 132 4.39 -5.68 -8.53
C TRP A 132 5.43 -4.58 -8.50
N LEU A 133 6.51 -4.75 -9.25
CA LEU A 133 7.68 -3.87 -9.18
C LEU A 133 7.51 -2.65 -10.08
N PHE A 134 7.80 -1.48 -9.53
CA PHE A 134 7.94 -0.22 -10.24
C PHE A 134 9.35 0.32 -10.01
N THR A 135 10.02 0.70 -11.10
CA THR A 135 11.40 1.18 -11.09
C THR A 135 11.52 2.57 -11.68
N ARG A 136 12.55 3.30 -11.25
CA ARG A 136 12.98 4.54 -11.88
C ARG A 136 14.51 4.67 -11.81
N PRO A 137 15.15 5.35 -12.76
CA PRO A 137 16.56 5.69 -12.60
C PRO A 137 16.75 6.70 -11.47
N VAL A 138 17.88 6.62 -10.75
CA VAL A 138 18.31 7.73 -9.88
C VAL A 138 18.51 8.97 -10.75
N THR A 139 17.88 10.07 -10.36
CA THR A 139 18.12 11.37 -11.00
C THR A 139 19.33 11.99 -10.33
N THR A 140 20.46 12.02 -11.04
CA THR A 140 21.67 12.79 -10.66
C THR A 140 21.42 14.29 -10.73
#